data_AF-A0A2N0R7X7-F1
#
_entry.id   AF-A0A2N0R7X7-F1
#
_cell.length_a   1.000
_cell.length_b   1.000
_cell.length_c   1.000
_cell.angle_alpha   90.00
_cell.angle_beta   90.00
_cell.angle_gamma   90.00
#
_symmetry.space_group_name_H-M   'P 1'
#
loop_
_entity.id
_entity.type
_entity.pdbx_description
1 polymer ?
#
loop_
_entity_poly.entity_id
_entity_poly.type
_entity_poly.pdbx_seq_one_letter_code
_entity_poly.pdbx_strand_id
1 'polypeptide(L)' 'MKYIFLFIILICTIHGLTVHALPLHEVRSSLLMKRCTPGGFNRDCGYDEECETDFDCAYGLYCSALTDSCY' A
#
# COMPACT_ATOMS: atom_id res chain seq x y z
N MET A 1 38.77 0.05 28.39
CA MET A 1 37.96 1.16 27.82
C MET A 1 37.60 0.99 26.34
N LYS A 2 38.50 0.53 25.47
CA LYS A 2 38.24 0.36 24.02
C LYS A 2 37.05 -0.57 23.69
N TYR A 3 36.85 -1.64 24.46
CA TYR A 3 35.74 -2.58 24.25
C TYR A 3 34.36 -2.01 24.61
N ILE A 4 34.30 -1.08 25.57
CA ILE A 4 33.04 -0.44 25.98
C ILE A 4 32.54 0.48 24.87
N PHE A 5 33.44 1.23 24.22
CA PHE A 5 33.09 2.07 23.08
C PHE A 5 32.52 1.27 21.91
N LEU A 6 33.14 0.13 21.59
CA LEU A 6 32.67 -0.77 20.53
C LEU A 6 31.30 -1.38 20.87
N PHE A 7 31.07 -1.71 22.14
CA PHE A 7 29.80 -2.25 22.62
C PHE A 7 28.66 -1.22 22.49
N ILE A 8 28.93 0.05 22.79
CA ILE A 8 27.94 1.13 22.61
C ILE A 8 27.60 1.29 21.13
N ILE A 9 28.59 1.32 20.23
CA ILE A 9 28.35 1.43 18.79
C ILE A 9 27.50 0.26 18.29
N LEU A 10 27.79 -0.97 18.73
CA LEU A 10 27.05 -2.16 18.35
C LEU A 10 25.57 -2.08 18.78
N ILE A 11 25.29 -1.59 19.99
CA ILE A 11 23.92 -1.43 20.45
C ILE A 11 23.19 -0.35 19.63
N CYS A 12 23.84 0.79 19.37
CA CYS A 12 23.24 1.87 18.60
C CYS A 12 22.91 1.44 17.16
N THR A 13 23.78 0.64 16.51
CA THR A 13 23.53 0.14 15.16
C THR A 13 22.38 -0.87 15.14
N ILE A 14 22.33 -1.81 16.08
CA ILE A 14 21.22 -2.78 16.20
C ILE A 14 19.91 -2.03 16.46
N HIS A 15 19.91 -1.06 17.36
CA HIS A 15 18.72 -0.29 17.70
C HIS A 15 18.19 0.48 16.49
N GLY A 16 19.06 1.21 15.78
CA GLY A 16 18.69 1.90 14.54
C GLY A 16 18.16 0.94 13.48
N LEU A 17 18.78 -0.22 13.31
CA LEU A 17 18.33 -1.23 12.33
C LEU A 17 16.94 -1.77 12.69
N THR A 18 16.70 -2.10 13.97
CA THR A 18 15.41 -2.64 14.43
C THR A 18 14.27 -1.63 14.34
N VAL A 19 14.50 -0.37 14.72
CA VAL A 19 13.48 0.68 14.71
C VAL A 19 13.10 1.09 13.28
N HIS A 20 14.06 1.13 12.35
CA HIS A 20 13.79 1.52 10.96
C HIS A 20 13.39 0.34 10.06
N ALA A 21 13.69 -0.91 10.43
CA ALA A 21 13.23 -2.08 9.69
C ALA A 21 11.81 -2.54 10.08
N LEU A 22 11.36 -2.29 11.31
CA LEU A 22 9.98 -2.59 11.75
C LEU A 22 8.89 -1.93 10.87
N PRO A 23 8.95 -0.62 10.55
CA PRO A 23 7.93 0.01 9.73
C PRO A 23 7.93 -0.50 8.28
N LEU A 24 9.04 -1.03 7.77
CA LEU A 24 9.08 -1.65 6.44
C LEU A 24 8.44 -3.04 6.41
N HIS A 25 8.37 -3.74 7.53
CA HIS A 25 7.70 -5.04 7.63
C HIS A 25 6.19 -4.88 7.81
N GLU A 26 5.75 -3.91 8.61
CA GLU A 26 4.33 -3.67 8.90
C GLU A 26 3.59 -2.96 7.76
N VAL A 27 4.32 -2.28 6.85
CA VAL A 27 3.75 -1.69 5.61
C VAL A 27 3.84 -2.67 4.42
N ARG A 28 4.42 -3.86 4.59
CA ARG A 28 4.63 -4.82 3.50
C ARG A 28 3.39 -5.69 3.26
N SER A 29 2.45 -5.14 2.50
CA SER A 29 1.68 -5.79 1.42
C SER A 29 0.20 -5.42 1.36
N SER A 30 -0.43 -5.08 2.48
CA SER A 30 -1.86 -4.75 2.49
C SER A 30 -2.18 -3.30 2.13
N LEU A 31 -1.20 -2.38 2.21
CA LEU A 31 -1.38 -0.96 1.89
C LEU A 31 -0.71 -0.51 0.58
N LEU A 32 -0.01 -1.42 -0.11
CA LEU A 32 0.09 -1.38 -1.58
C LEU A 32 -1.14 -2.07 -2.16
N MET A 33 -2.34 -1.77 -1.62
CA MET A 33 -3.58 -1.99 -2.34
C MET A 33 -3.42 -1.21 -3.65
N LYS A 34 -3.42 -1.94 -4.78
CA LYS A 34 -3.53 -1.33 -6.10
C LYS A 34 -4.76 -0.45 -6.03
N ARG A 35 -4.55 0.86 -5.90
CA ARG A 35 -5.64 1.81 -5.82
C ARG A 35 -6.26 1.84 -7.20
N CYS A 36 -7.54 1.52 -7.27
CA CYS A 36 -8.40 1.80 -8.41
C CYS A 36 -8.11 3.20 -8.96
N THR A 37 -8.07 3.32 -10.30
CA THR A 37 -7.83 4.60 -10.98
C THR A 37 -9.09 5.00 -11.76
N PRO A 38 -10.03 5.76 -11.16
CA PRO A 38 -11.22 6.26 -11.87
C PRO A 38 -10.80 7.13 -13.07
N GLY A 39 -11.47 6.96 -14.20
CA GLY A 39 -11.14 7.63 -15.47
C GLY A 39 -9.83 7.13 -16.11
N GLY A 40 -9.21 6.09 -15.55
CA GLY A 40 -7.98 5.49 -16.05
C GLY A 40 -8.21 4.46 -17.16
N PHE A 41 -9.44 3.97 -17.34
CA PHE A 41 -9.81 2.92 -18.31
C PHE A 41 -8.99 1.62 -18.14
N ASN A 42 -8.50 1.37 -16.92
CA ASN A 42 -7.54 0.32 -16.61
C ASN A 42 -8.18 -1.00 -16.13
N ARG A 43 -9.51 -1.04 -15.99
CA ARG A 43 -10.28 -2.18 -15.46
C ARG A 43 -9.73 -2.69 -14.12
N ASP A 44 -9.27 -1.78 -13.29
CA ASP A 44 -8.61 -2.08 -12.02
C ASP A 44 -9.47 -1.80 -10.80
N CYS A 45 -10.67 -1.25 -10.97
CA CYS A 45 -11.64 -1.00 -9.91
C CYS A 45 -12.54 -2.23 -9.68
N GLY A 46 -12.58 -2.72 -8.45
CA GLY A 46 -13.41 -3.81 -7.97
C GLY A 46 -14.78 -3.34 -7.47
N TYR A 47 -15.55 -4.27 -6.91
CA TYR A 47 -16.89 -3.99 -6.37
C TYR A 47 -16.84 -2.91 -5.27
N ASP A 48 -17.81 -1.99 -5.28
CA ASP A 48 -17.88 -0.80 -4.39
C ASP A 48 -16.70 0.18 -4.52
N GLU A 49 -15.82 0.02 -5.51
CA GLU A 49 -14.77 1.00 -5.81
C GLU A 49 -15.28 2.08 -6.78
N GLU A 50 -14.76 3.29 -6.62
CA GLU A 50 -15.15 4.48 -7.39
C GLU A 50 -14.83 4.32 -8.89
N CYS A 51 -15.70 4.80 -9.77
CA CYS A 51 -15.50 4.72 -11.21
C CYS A 51 -16.09 5.93 -11.93
N GLU A 52 -15.54 6.25 -13.11
CA GLU A 52 -16.11 7.27 -14.00
C GLU A 52 -16.81 6.61 -15.20
N THR A 53 -16.29 5.45 -15.62
CA THR A 53 -16.84 4.67 -16.74
C THR A 53 -16.77 3.17 -16.48
N ASP A 54 -17.54 2.39 -17.25
CA ASP A 54 -17.50 0.91 -17.22
C ASP A 54 -16.11 0.31 -17.51
N PHE A 55 -15.21 1.11 -18.11
CA PHE A 55 -13.85 0.67 -18.42
C PHE A 55 -12.89 0.80 -17.24
N ASP A 56 -13.29 1.47 -16.16
CA ASP A 56 -12.54 1.51 -14.91
C ASP A 56 -12.77 0.22 -14.10
N CYS A 57 -13.95 -0.39 -14.25
CA CYS A 57 -14.36 -1.57 -13.51
C CYS A 57 -13.76 -2.88 -14.07
N ALA A 58 -13.50 -3.83 -13.17
CA ALA A 58 -13.07 -5.18 -13.52
C ALA A 58 -14.09 -5.89 -14.42
N TYR A 59 -13.64 -6.88 -15.19
CA TYR A 59 -14.52 -7.59 -16.14
C TYR A 59 -15.78 -8.16 -15.47
N GLY A 60 -16.94 -7.83 -16.04
CA GLY A 60 -18.24 -8.28 -15.55
C GLY A 60 -18.91 -7.31 -14.57
N LEU A 61 -18.20 -6.25 -14.15
CA LEU A 61 -18.76 -5.14 -13.39
C LEU A 61 -19.10 -3.96 -14.31
N TYR A 62 -20.05 -3.13 -13.91
CA TYR A 62 -20.42 -1.89 -14.58
C TYR A 62 -20.39 -0.70 -13.62
N CYS A 63 -20.17 0.49 -14.14
CA CYS A 63 -20.14 1.71 -13.37
C CYS A 63 -21.55 2.28 -13.18
N SER A 64 -22.00 2.38 -11.93
CA SER A 64 -23.32 2.91 -11.60
C SER A 64 -23.33 4.44 -11.62
N ALA A 65 -24.09 5.05 -12.54
CA ALA A 65 -24.25 6.51 -12.62
C ALA A 65 -25.01 7.15 -11.43
N LEU A 66 -25.51 6.35 -10.48
CA LEU A 66 -26.18 6.85 -9.27
C LEU A 66 -25.23 6.99 -8.09
N THR A 67 -24.17 6.18 -8.06
CA THR A 67 -23.26 6.03 -6.92
C THR A 67 -21.80 6.23 -7.30
N ASP A 68 -21.51 6.38 -8.59
CA ASP A 68 -20.18 6.46 -9.19
C ASP A 68 -19.27 5.31 -8.69
N SER A 69 -19.83 4.10 -8.64
CA SER A 69 -19.15 2.91 -8.13
C SER A 69 -19.44 1.65 -8.94
N CYS A 70 -18.51 0.69 -8.94
CA CYS A 70 -18.60 -0.55 -9.70
C CYS A 70 -19.50 -1.61 -9.02
N TYR A 71 -20.38 -2.26 -9.79
CA TYR A 71 -21.28 -3.35 -9.35
C TYR A 71 -21.32 -4.53 -10.32
#